data_AF-A0A928DXH9-F1
#
_entry.id   AF-A0A928DXH9-F1
#
_cell.length_a   1.000
_cell.length_b   1.000
_cell.length_c   1.000
_cell.angle_alpha   90.00
_cell.angle_beta   90.00
_cell.angle_gamma   90.00
#
_symmetry.space_group_name_H-M   'P 1'
#
loop_
_entity.id
_entity.type
_entity.pdbx_description
1 polymer ?
#
loop_
_entity_poly.entity_id
_entity_poly.type
_entity_poly.pdbx_seq_one_letter_code
_entity_poly.pdbx_strand_id
1 'polypeptide(L)'
;MKKNYLQVAILLCSFLCVGFIGSQVSGQDYGSTSYQAKALDALDKGLDDNGRKIVKNYLEFQLVTRWEADETKIAIAKKDLLNSLTPLAEKESKGYAQALDMIFDILKAQAGSKGKKVIPFNAVLMAGELNSVQKRGVKPVPYAKAVPFLKEIAASEDIALQIAALKGLARHAECGLKSASEREAFAKIFARFAFAPLAKGDANEAPEIQWMRLLSLEALG
;
A
#
# COMPACT_ATOMS: atom_id res chain seq x y z
N MET A 1 17.18 -24.06 9.53
CA MET A 1 16.55 -23.62 8.26
C MET A 1 15.81 -22.31 8.49
N LYS A 2 16.50 -21.17 8.37
CA LYS A 2 15.89 -19.84 8.41
C LYS A 2 15.67 -19.42 6.95
N LYS A 3 14.43 -19.44 6.46
CA LYS A 3 14.12 -19.03 5.08
C LYS A 3 14.14 -17.50 4.98
N ASN A 4 14.83 -17.02 3.94
CA ASN A 4 15.08 -15.63 3.58
C ASN A 4 13.80 -14.88 3.18
N TYR A 5 13.06 -14.32 4.15
CA TYR A 5 12.06 -13.29 3.84
C TYR A 5 12.69 -11.95 3.41
N LEU A 6 13.98 -11.77 3.69
CA LEU A 6 14.74 -10.55 3.39
C LEU A 6 15.25 -10.48 1.94
N GLN A 7 15.64 -11.62 1.32
CA GLN A 7 16.01 -11.65 -0.10
C GLN A 7 14.80 -11.42 -1.03
N VAL A 8 13.61 -11.75 -0.53
CA VAL A 8 12.33 -11.52 -1.19
C VAL A 8 12.00 -10.01 -1.21
N ALA A 9 12.25 -9.28 -0.11
CA ALA A 9 12.13 -7.82 -0.07
C ALA A 9 13.17 -7.09 -0.96
N ILE A 10 14.36 -7.66 -1.16
CA ILE A 10 15.46 -7.09 -1.96
C ILE A 10 15.15 -7.07 -3.47
N LEU A 11 14.32 -7.99 -3.97
CA LEU A 11 13.89 -8.02 -5.39
C LEU A 11 12.68 -7.11 -5.69
N LEU A 12 11.99 -6.64 -4.65
CA LEU A 12 10.70 -5.95 -4.73
C LEU A 12 10.79 -4.44 -5.05
N CYS A 13 11.98 -3.85 -5.04
CA CYS A 13 12.14 -2.40 -5.27
C CYS A 13 12.55 -2.02 -6.70
N SER A 14 12.95 -2.97 -7.55
CA SER A 14 13.54 -2.65 -8.88
C SER A 14 12.57 -2.74 -10.07
N PHE A 15 11.30 -3.12 -9.89
CA PHE A 15 10.41 -3.47 -11.01
C PHE A 15 9.11 -2.66 -11.15
N LEU A 16 8.94 -1.54 -10.44
CA LEU A 16 7.72 -0.71 -10.57
C LEU A 16 7.80 0.42 -11.61
N CYS A 17 8.83 0.40 -12.45
CA CYS A 17 8.90 1.23 -13.65
C CYS A 17 9.09 0.35 -14.89
N VAL A 18 8.17 0.48 -15.86
CA VAL A 18 8.16 -0.14 -17.20
C VAL A 18 7.58 -1.55 -17.31
N GLY A 19 6.62 -1.71 -18.23
CA GLY A 19 6.59 -2.93 -19.05
C GLY A 19 5.32 -3.76 -18.99
N PHE A 20 4.44 -3.50 -19.95
CA PHE A 20 3.43 -4.42 -20.44
C PHE A 20 4.06 -5.79 -20.77
N ILE A 21 3.78 -6.85 -20.01
CA ILE A 21 3.96 -8.24 -20.47
C ILE A 21 2.70 -9.01 -20.10
N GLY A 22 2.05 -9.54 -21.13
CA GLY A 22 0.92 -10.45 -20.99
C GLY A 22 1.37 -11.81 -20.51
N SER A 23 0.59 -12.39 -19.62
CA SER A 23 0.54 -13.83 -19.41
C SER A 23 -0.86 -14.17 -18.88
N GLN A 24 -1.64 -14.85 -19.71
CA GLN A 24 -2.80 -15.60 -19.27
C GLN A 24 -2.31 -16.79 -18.45
N VAL A 25 -2.83 -16.98 -17.23
CA VAL A 25 -2.97 -18.32 -16.64
C VAL A 25 -4.23 -18.35 -15.79
N SER A 26 -4.97 -19.43 -16.01
CA SER A 26 -6.27 -19.84 -15.53
C SER A 26 -6.30 -20.34 -14.08
N GLY A 27 -7.52 -20.37 -13.51
CA GLY A 27 -7.91 -21.48 -12.63
C GLY A 27 -8.09 -21.18 -11.15
N GLN A 28 -9.09 -20.35 -10.81
CA GLN A 28 -10.12 -20.72 -9.82
C GLN A 28 -11.27 -19.72 -9.89
N ASP A 29 -12.25 -20.06 -10.73
CA ASP A 29 -13.39 -19.22 -11.06
C ASP A 29 -14.54 -19.48 -10.06
N TYR A 30 -14.38 -19.02 -8.83
CA TYR A 30 -15.48 -18.98 -7.86
C TYR A 30 -16.27 -17.69 -8.05
N GLY A 31 -17.24 -17.66 -8.97
CA GLY A 31 -18.29 -16.63 -9.02
C GLY A 31 -17.83 -15.16 -9.10
N SER A 32 -16.57 -14.92 -9.43
CA SER A 32 -15.84 -13.68 -9.18
C SER A 32 -16.36 -12.51 -10.01
N THR A 33 -16.75 -12.78 -11.26
CA THR A 33 -17.34 -11.79 -12.17
C THR A 33 -18.72 -11.31 -11.72
N SER A 34 -19.56 -12.19 -11.17
CA SER A 34 -20.90 -11.78 -10.69
C SER A 34 -20.84 -10.94 -9.42
N TYR A 35 -19.91 -11.26 -8.50
CA TYR A 35 -19.71 -10.51 -7.26
C TYR A 35 -19.01 -9.18 -7.52
N GLN A 36 -18.00 -9.19 -8.40
CA GLN A 36 -17.35 -7.98 -8.89
C GLN A 36 -18.34 -7.06 -9.59
N ALA A 37 -19.17 -7.57 -10.50
CA ALA A 37 -20.19 -6.77 -11.20
C ALA A 37 -21.17 -6.14 -10.20
N LYS A 38 -21.65 -6.89 -9.20
CA LYS A 38 -22.53 -6.36 -8.15
C LYS A 38 -21.84 -5.28 -7.30
N ALA A 39 -20.56 -5.47 -6.97
CA ALA A 39 -19.80 -4.49 -6.22
C ALA A 39 -19.59 -3.19 -7.02
N LEU A 40 -19.20 -3.30 -8.29
CA LEU A 40 -19.01 -2.14 -9.16
C LEU A 40 -20.33 -1.42 -9.45
N ASP A 41 -21.43 -2.15 -9.65
CA ASP A 41 -22.77 -1.57 -9.82
C ASP A 41 -23.23 -0.80 -8.57
N ALA A 42 -22.98 -1.36 -7.37
CA ALA A 42 -23.27 -0.68 -6.11
C ALA A 42 -22.43 0.59 -5.92
N LEU A 43 -21.16 0.57 -6.33
CA LEU A 43 -20.29 1.77 -6.31
C LEU A 43 -20.75 2.86 -7.29
N ASP A 44 -21.26 2.48 -8.47
CA ASP A 44 -21.71 3.42 -9.49
C ASP A 44 -23.07 4.05 -9.15
N LYS A 45 -24.02 3.26 -8.63
CA LYS A 45 -25.39 3.70 -8.30
C LYS A 45 -25.51 4.35 -6.92
N GLY A 46 -24.54 4.15 -6.04
CA GLY A 46 -24.55 4.63 -4.66
C GLY A 46 -24.81 3.53 -3.65
N LEU A 47 -24.17 3.65 -2.48
CA LEU A 47 -24.09 2.60 -1.49
C LEU A 47 -25.15 2.74 -0.39
N ASP A 48 -26.14 1.87 -0.42
CA ASP A 48 -26.93 1.50 0.77
C ASP A 48 -26.15 0.48 1.63
N ASP A 49 -26.71 0.05 2.77
CA ASP A 49 -26.01 -0.81 3.71
C ASP A 49 -25.70 -2.20 3.14
N ASN A 50 -26.56 -2.72 2.26
CA ASN A 50 -26.33 -3.98 1.57
C ASN A 50 -25.23 -3.84 0.51
N GLY A 51 -25.25 -2.78 -0.28
CA GLY A 51 -24.22 -2.41 -1.24
C GLY A 51 -22.85 -2.23 -0.57
N ARG A 52 -22.79 -1.54 0.58
CA ARG A 52 -21.56 -1.45 1.39
C ARG A 52 -21.02 -2.82 1.77
N LYS A 53 -21.88 -3.74 2.22
CA LYS A 53 -21.48 -5.09 2.60
C LYS A 53 -20.96 -5.90 1.40
N ILE A 54 -21.64 -5.82 0.25
CA ILE A 54 -21.21 -6.50 -0.98
C ILE A 54 -19.83 -6.01 -1.42
N VAL A 55 -19.65 -4.69 -1.48
CA VAL A 55 -18.38 -4.07 -1.87
C VAL A 55 -17.28 -4.45 -0.88
N LYS A 56 -17.54 -4.33 0.43
CA LYS A 56 -16.57 -4.68 1.46
C LYS A 56 -16.13 -6.15 1.33
N ASN A 57 -17.06 -7.08 1.20
CA ASN A 57 -16.74 -8.50 1.03
C ASN A 57 -15.89 -8.77 -0.22
N TYR A 58 -16.22 -8.10 -1.34
CA TYR A 58 -15.44 -8.19 -2.57
C TYR A 58 -14.01 -7.66 -2.37
N LEU A 59 -13.86 -6.49 -1.75
CA LEU A 59 -12.56 -5.89 -1.47
C LEU A 59 -11.73 -6.74 -0.51
N GLU A 60 -12.32 -7.23 0.59
CA GLU A 60 -11.65 -8.11 1.55
C GLU A 60 -11.17 -9.40 0.87
N PHE A 61 -11.97 -9.98 -0.02
CA PHE A 61 -11.55 -11.15 -0.79
C PHE A 61 -10.37 -10.86 -1.72
N GLN A 62 -10.40 -9.74 -2.45
CA GLN A 62 -9.31 -9.38 -3.37
C GLN A 62 -8.02 -9.04 -2.63
N LEU A 63 -8.13 -8.37 -1.48
CA LEU A 63 -6.99 -7.93 -0.69
C LEU A 63 -6.48 -9.05 0.20
N VAL A 64 -7.29 -9.50 1.17
CA VAL A 64 -6.81 -10.29 2.31
C VAL A 64 -6.59 -11.75 1.93
N THR A 65 -7.53 -12.37 1.24
CA THR A 65 -7.47 -13.81 0.92
C THR A 65 -6.28 -14.15 0.01
N ARG A 66 -5.80 -13.19 -0.78
CA ARG A 66 -4.70 -13.38 -1.73
C ARG A 66 -3.33 -13.01 -1.17
N TRP A 67 -3.25 -12.38 0.00
CA TRP A 67 -1.98 -11.99 0.64
C TRP A 67 -1.27 -13.11 1.40
N GLU A 68 -1.94 -14.24 1.62
CA GLU A 68 -1.27 -15.46 2.09
C GLU A 68 -0.53 -16.19 0.97
N ALA A 69 -0.69 -15.74 -0.28
CA ALA A 69 -0.16 -16.38 -1.46
C ALA A 69 1.18 -15.76 -1.90
N ASP A 70 1.88 -16.38 -2.86
CA ASP A 70 3.20 -15.89 -3.30
C ASP A 70 3.13 -14.48 -3.91
N GLU A 71 4.29 -13.81 -4.01
CA GLU A 71 4.44 -12.42 -4.47
C GLU A 71 3.72 -12.12 -5.79
N THR A 72 3.75 -13.07 -6.72
CA THR A 72 3.11 -12.97 -8.03
C THR A 72 1.61 -12.79 -7.88
N LYS A 73 1.00 -13.51 -6.93
CA LYS A 73 -0.44 -13.46 -6.68
C LYS A 73 -0.87 -12.14 -6.03
N ILE A 74 -0.02 -11.54 -5.20
CA ILE A 74 -0.25 -10.22 -4.61
C ILE A 74 -0.20 -9.14 -5.71
N ALA A 75 0.82 -9.18 -6.57
CA ALA A 75 0.94 -8.25 -7.69
C ALA A 75 -0.24 -8.36 -8.66
N ILE A 76 -0.67 -9.59 -8.96
CA ILE A 76 -1.87 -9.86 -9.77
C ILE A 76 -3.12 -9.31 -9.08
N ALA A 77 -3.34 -9.60 -7.79
CA ALA A 77 -4.51 -9.12 -7.06
C ALA A 77 -4.60 -7.59 -7.03
N LYS A 78 -3.46 -6.92 -6.80
CA LYS A 78 -3.35 -5.46 -6.88
C LYS A 78 -3.70 -4.95 -8.27
N LYS A 79 -3.15 -5.57 -9.32
CA LYS A 79 -3.44 -5.21 -10.72
C LYS A 79 -4.93 -5.40 -11.06
N ASP A 80 -5.53 -6.51 -10.67
CA ASP A 80 -6.94 -6.82 -10.90
C ASP A 80 -7.86 -5.81 -10.21
N LEU A 81 -7.57 -5.49 -8.95
CA LEU A 81 -8.33 -4.50 -8.19
C LEU A 81 -8.22 -3.11 -8.82
N LEU A 82 -7.01 -2.67 -9.18
CA LEU A 82 -6.79 -1.39 -9.85
C LEU A 82 -7.53 -1.34 -11.18
N ASN A 83 -7.41 -2.36 -12.03
CA ASN A 83 -8.11 -2.44 -13.31
C ASN A 83 -9.63 -2.37 -13.14
N SER A 84 -10.17 -2.99 -12.09
CA SER A 84 -11.60 -2.98 -11.79
C SER A 84 -12.11 -1.60 -11.37
N LEU A 85 -11.26 -0.82 -10.69
CA LEU A 85 -11.60 0.51 -10.20
C LEU A 85 -11.24 1.64 -11.19
N THR A 86 -10.38 1.38 -12.17
CA THR A 86 -9.96 2.37 -13.18
C THR A 86 -11.15 3.08 -13.85
N PRO A 87 -12.23 2.40 -14.30
CA PRO A 87 -13.35 3.11 -14.92
C PRO A 87 -14.03 4.10 -13.98
N LEU A 88 -14.09 3.79 -12.68
CA LEU A 88 -14.64 4.67 -11.65
C LEU A 88 -13.69 5.85 -11.36
N ALA A 89 -12.38 5.60 -11.41
CA ALA A 89 -11.32 6.59 -11.21
C ALA A 89 -11.24 7.59 -12.37
N GLU A 90 -11.33 7.13 -13.61
CA GLU A 90 -11.28 7.97 -14.81
C GLU A 90 -12.49 8.91 -14.93
N LYS A 91 -13.64 8.48 -14.39
CA LYS A 91 -14.87 9.27 -14.30
C LYS A 91 -14.89 10.23 -13.10
N GLU A 92 -13.86 10.22 -12.24
CA GLU A 92 -13.83 10.95 -10.96
C GLU A 92 -15.10 10.74 -10.13
N SER A 93 -15.61 9.50 -10.16
CA SER A 93 -16.90 9.17 -9.55
C SER A 93 -16.84 9.20 -8.03
N LYS A 94 -17.98 9.52 -7.40
CA LYS A 94 -18.16 9.35 -5.94
C LYS A 94 -17.91 7.91 -5.50
N GLY A 95 -18.23 6.93 -6.34
CA GLY A 95 -17.98 5.52 -6.11
C GLY A 95 -16.50 5.20 -5.95
N TYR A 96 -15.60 5.81 -6.73
CA TYR A 96 -14.16 5.62 -6.57
C TYR A 96 -13.66 6.13 -5.21
N ALA A 97 -14.08 7.33 -4.80
CA ALA A 97 -13.73 7.86 -3.48
C ALA A 97 -14.23 6.97 -2.34
N GLN A 98 -15.45 6.46 -2.44
CA GLN A 98 -16.01 5.52 -1.45
C GLN A 98 -15.26 4.18 -1.44
N ALA A 99 -14.88 3.65 -2.60
CA ALA A 99 -14.07 2.43 -2.69
C ALA A 99 -12.69 2.63 -2.05
N LEU A 100 -12.04 3.77 -2.28
CA LEU A 100 -10.77 4.11 -1.64
C LEU A 100 -10.87 4.19 -0.12
N ASP A 101 -11.92 4.81 0.41
CA ASP A 101 -12.19 4.85 1.86
C ASP A 101 -12.34 3.43 2.43
N MET A 102 -13.15 2.58 1.79
CA MET A 102 -13.34 1.19 2.23
C MET A 102 -12.07 0.35 2.14
N ILE A 103 -11.31 0.49 1.05
CA ILE A 103 -10.01 -0.18 0.92
C ILE A 103 -9.13 0.25 2.07
N PHE A 104 -8.99 1.56 2.29
CA PHE A 104 -8.13 2.08 3.36
C PHE A 104 -8.54 1.58 4.74
N ASP A 105 -9.84 1.51 5.05
CA ASP A 105 -10.35 0.94 6.30
C ASP A 105 -9.98 -0.55 6.46
N ILE A 106 -10.09 -1.34 5.39
CA ILE A 106 -9.66 -2.75 5.37
C ILE A 106 -8.15 -2.84 5.60
N LEU A 107 -7.34 -2.04 4.90
CA LEU A 107 -5.88 -2.05 5.07
C LEU A 107 -5.49 -1.69 6.51
N LYS A 108 -6.12 -0.67 7.10
CA LYS A 108 -5.88 -0.27 8.48
C LYS A 108 -6.20 -1.38 9.48
N ALA A 109 -7.32 -2.09 9.27
CA ALA A 109 -7.67 -3.24 10.10
C ALA A 109 -6.63 -4.38 9.99
N GLN A 110 -6.15 -4.67 8.78
CA GLN A 110 -5.17 -5.74 8.55
C GLN A 110 -3.76 -5.39 9.06
N ALA A 111 -3.39 -4.10 9.06
CA ALA A 111 -2.14 -3.63 9.67
C ALA A 111 -2.06 -3.92 11.18
N GLY A 112 -3.20 -3.96 11.87
CA GLY A 112 -3.29 -4.35 13.29
C GLY A 112 -3.46 -5.84 13.53
N SER A 113 -3.48 -6.68 12.50
CA SER A 113 -3.74 -8.12 12.65
C SER A 113 -2.57 -8.85 13.31
N LYS A 114 -2.88 -9.74 14.26
CA LYS A 114 -1.88 -10.57 14.98
C LYS A 114 -1.51 -11.86 14.24
N GLY A 115 -1.91 -11.98 12.97
CA GLY A 115 -1.71 -13.18 12.15
C GLY A 115 -0.29 -13.29 11.60
N LYS A 116 -0.16 -13.79 10.37
CA LYS A 116 1.13 -13.86 9.67
C LYS A 116 1.69 -12.44 9.48
N LYS A 117 2.94 -12.20 9.88
CA LYS A 117 3.61 -10.88 9.80
C LYS A 117 3.58 -10.21 8.42
N VAL A 118 3.49 -11.01 7.36
CA VAL A 118 3.39 -10.54 5.96
C VAL A 118 2.09 -9.75 5.69
N ILE A 119 1.00 -10.09 6.38
CA ILE A 119 -0.31 -9.45 6.18
C ILE A 119 -0.27 -7.98 6.65
N PRO A 120 0.13 -7.68 7.91
CA PRO A 120 0.32 -6.30 8.35
C PRO A 120 1.27 -5.49 7.46
N PHE A 121 2.40 -6.08 7.06
CA PHE A 121 3.40 -5.43 6.22
C PHE A 121 2.83 -5.02 4.86
N ASN A 122 2.18 -5.96 4.16
CA ASN A 122 1.56 -5.69 2.85
C ASN A 122 0.42 -4.66 2.96
N ALA A 123 -0.34 -4.69 4.05
CA ALA A 123 -1.41 -3.73 4.27
C ALA A 123 -0.87 -2.30 4.40
N VAL A 124 0.22 -2.11 5.16
CA VAL A 124 0.89 -0.80 5.32
C VAL A 124 1.50 -0.33 3.99
N LEU A 125 2.20 -1.21 3.28
CA LEU A 125 2.77 -0.89 1.96
C LEU A 125 1.68 -0.43 1.00
N MET A 126 0.62 -1.21 0.87
CA MET A 126 -0.46 -0.91 -0.06
C MET A 126 -1.20 0.38 0.31
N ALA A 127 -1.32 0.71 1.61
CA ALA A 127 -1.91 1.96 2.05
C ALA A 127 -1.10 3.18 1.57
N GLY A 128 0.23 3.08 1.57
CA GLY A 128 1.13 4.10 1.02
C GLY A 128 1.10 4.23 -0.50
N GLU A 129 0.58 3.23 -1.21
CA GLU A 129 0.50 3.21 -2.68
C GLU A 129 -0.85 3.70 -3.23
N LEU A 130 -1.86 3.86 -2.37
CA LEU A 130 -3.16 4.37 -2.78
C LEU A 130 -3.07 5.74 -3.44
N ASN A 131 -3.96 5.99 -4.39
CA ASN A 131 -4.09 7.25 -5.13
C ASN A 131 -5.51 7.78 -5.02
N SER A 132 -5.68 9.07 -4.79
CA SER A 132 -6.97 9.75 -4.96
C SER A 132 -7.25 10.09 -6.43
N VAL A 133 -6.21 10.22 -7.25
CA VAL A 133 -6.33 10.44 -8.70
C VAL A 133 -5.54 9.36 -9.42
N GLN A 134 -6.24 8.55 -10.21
CA GLN A 134 -5.67 7.45 -10.97
C GLN A 134 -6.23 7.46 -12.40
N LYS A 135 -5.79 8.45 -13.18
CA LYS A 135 -6.20 8.67 -14.57
C LYS A 135 -5.02 8.52 -15.51
N ARG A 136 -5.23 7.87 -16.66
CA ARG A 136 -4.18 7.68 -17.67
C ARG A 136 -3.63 9.03 -18.14
N GLY A 137 -2.29 9.17 -18.16
CA GLY A 137 -1.62 10.39 -18.59
C GLY A 137 -1.61 11.52 -17.57
N VAL A 138 -2.19 11.33 -16.38
CA VAL A 138 -2.16 12.30 -15.28
C VAL A 138 -1.19 11.80 -14.21
N LYS A 139 -0.36 12.69 -13.65
CA LYS A 139 0.51 12.36 -12.51
C LYS A 139 -0.38 11.86 -11.36
N PRO A 140 -0.16 10.64 -10.84
CA PRO A 140 -0.95 10.13 -9.73
C PRO A 140 -0.88 11.06 -8.52
N VAL A 141 -2.01 11.24 -7.83
CA VAL A 141 -2.07 12.00 -6.57
C VAL A 141 -2.25 11.00 -5.44
N PRO A 142 -1.29 10.89 -4.50
CA PRO A 142 -1.39 9.96 -3.37
C PRO A 142 -2.60 10.22 -2.48
N TYR A 143 -3.10 9.15 -1.86
CA TYR A 143 -4.29 9.23 -1.02
C TYR A 143 -4.02 9.92 0.32
N ALA A 144 -4.33 11.21 0.42
CA ALA A 144 -3.95 12.05 1.58
C ALA A 144 -4.38 11.50 2.95
N LYS A 145 -5.53 10.81 3.05
CA LYS A 145 -6.00 10.20 4.31
C LYS A 145 -5.08 9.08 4.84
N ALA A 146 -4.20 8.52 4.00
CA ALA A 146 -3.21 7.54 4.44
C ALA A 146 -2.09 8.16 5.31
N VAL A 147 -1.80 9.46 5.16
CA VAL A 147 -0.64 10.09 5.81
C VAL A 147 -0.66 9.96 7.33
N PRO A 148 -1.75 10.30 8.06
CA PRO A 148 -1.76 10.17 9.52
C PRO A 148 -1.51 8.74 10.00
N PHE A 149 -2.09 7.75 9.31
CA PHE A 149 -1.89 6.34 9.60
C PHE A 149 -0.44 5.90 9.35
N LEU A 150 0.17 6.29 8.23
CA LEU A 150 1.57 5.96 7.96
C LEU A 150 2.52 6.59 8.99
N LYS A 151 2.23 7.83 9.45
CA LYS A 151 3.01 8.47 10.53
C LYS A 151 2.89 7.71 11.85
N GLU A 152 1.70 7.24 12.19
CA GLU A 152 1.46 6.40 13.37
C GLU A 152 2.27 5.10 13.30
N ILE A 153 2.19 4.38 12.17
CA ILE A 153 2.93 3.13 11.97
C ILE A 153 4.45 3.35 11.95
N ALA A 154 4.92 4.45 11.37
CA ALA A 154 6.34 4.80 11.40
C ALA A 154 6.84 5.00 12.84
N ALA A 155 5.98 5.31 13.81
CA ALA A 155 6.34 5.40 15.22
C ALA A 155 6.25 4.07 15.99
N SER A 156 5.81 2.97 15.35
CA SER A 156 5.73 1.65 15.98
C SER A 156 7.12 1.05 16.30
N GLU A 157 7.17 -0.02 17.09
CA GLU A 157 8.42 -0.75 17.40
C GLU A 157 8.76 -1.83 16.35
N ASP A 158 7.85 -2.15 15.43
CA ASP A 158 8.07 -3.17 14.41
C ASP A 158 8.81 -2.56 13.20
N ILE A 159 10.10 -2.88 13.08
CA ILE A 159 10.98 -2.40 12.00
C ILE A 159 10.40 -2.66 10.61
N ALA A 160 9.76 -3.82 10.38
CA ALA A 160 9.19 -4.12 9.06
C ALA A 160 8.03 -3.17 8.73
N LEU A 161 7.19 -2.87 9.72
CA LEU A 161 6.09 -1.91 9.54
C LEU A 161 6.60 -0.48 9.42
N GLN A 162 7.65 -0.10 10.15
CA GLN A 162 8.32 1.19 10.00
C GLN A 162 8.82 1.40 8.57
N ILE A 163 9.54 0.41 8.02
CA ILE A 163 10.02 0.43 6.62
C ILE A 163 8.85 0.63 5.65
N ALA A 164 7.79 -0.16 5.78
CA ALA A 164 6.63 -0.08 4.90
C ALA A 164 5.98 1.32 4.95
N ALA A 165 5.85 1.87 6.15
CA ALA A 165 5.29 3.20 6.37
C ALA A 165 6.19 4.31 5.79
N LEU A 166 7.51 4.22 6.01
CA LEU A 166 8.48 5.17 5.46
C LEU A 166 8.45 5.20 3.93
N LYS A 167 8.32 4.04 3.28
CA LYS A 167 8.21 3.95 1.82
C LYS A 167 6.95 4.66 1.32
N GLY A 168 5.82 4.48 2.01
CA GLY A 168 4.59 5.22 1.73
C GLY A 168 4.77 6.73 1.90
N LEU A 169 5.36 7.16 3.01
CA LEU A 169 5.62 8.58 3.27
C LEU A 169 6.57 9.20 2.24
N ALA A 170 7.62 8.49 1.82
CA ALA A 170 8.58 8.98 0.82
C ALA A 170 7.86 9.28 -0.51
N ARG A 171 7.03 8.35 -0.99
CA ARG A 171 6.19 8.56 -2.18
C ARG A 171 5.26 9.76 -2.05
N HIS A 172 4.66 9.96 -0.88
CA HIS A 172 3.82 11.14 -0.62
C HIS A 172 4.64 12.44 -0.71
N ALA A 173 5.89 12.42 -0.25
CA ALA A 173 6.79 13.56 -0.36
C ALA A 173 7.17 13.86 -1.83
N GLU A 174 7.52 12.82 -2.62
CA GLU A 174 7.87 12.92 -4.04
C GLU A 174 6.74 13.47 -4.92
N CYS A 175 5.49 13.22 -4.53
CA CYS A 175 4.33 13.75 -5.24
C CYS A 175 4.09 15.25 -4.98
N GLY A 176 4.82 15.83 -4.02
CA GLY A 176 4.82 17.25 -3.71
C GLY A 176 4.00 17.57 -2.47
N LEU A 177 4.69 17.92 -1.38
CA LEU A 177 4.07 18.45 -0.16
C LEU A 177 3.76 19.94 -0.34
N LYS A 178 2.49 20.31 -0.19
CA LYS A 178 2.01 21.66 -0.51
C LYS A 178 2.49 22.69 0.51
N SER A 179 2.39 22.38 1.80
CA SER A 179 2.72 23.33 2.87
C SER A 179 4.14 23.15 3.42
N ALA A 180 4.74 24.26 3.88
CA ALA A 180 6.04 24.21 4.57
C ALA A 180 5.97 23.39 5.86
N SER A 181 4.86 23.48 6.60
CA SER A 181 4.63 22.68 7.81
C SER A 181 4.61 21.18 7.52
N GLU A 182 3.98 20.74 6.42
CA GLU A 182 4.02 19.33 6.02
C GLU A 182 5.43 18.88 5.63
N ARG A 183 6.16 19.70 4.87
CA ARG A 183 7.57 19.42 4.53
C ARG A 183 8.41 19.24 5.79
N GLU A 184 8.28 20.15 6.75
CA GLU A 184 8.99 20.07 8.02
C GLU A 184 8.60 18.83 8.84
N ALA A 185 7.30 18.51 8.89
CA ALA A 185 6.82 17.33 9.61
C ALA A 185 7.34 16.02 9.00
N PHE A 186 7.41 15.92 7.67
CA PHE A 186 7.99 14.77 6.97
C PHE A 186 9.50 14.71 7.20
N ALA A 187 10.21 15.83 7.05
CA ALA A 187 11.65 15.91 7.27
C ALA A 187 12.03 15.46 8.70
N LYS A 188 11.26 15.85 9.72
CA LYS A 188 11.49 15.37 11.11
C LYS A 188 11.37 13.86 11.26
N ILE A 189 10.42 13.24 10.56
CA ILE A 189 10.24 11.78 10.60
C ILE A 189 11.44 11.10 9.95
N PHE A 190 11.84 11.51 8.75
CA PHE A 190 12.98 10.91 8.06
C PHE A 190 14.29 11.18 8.80
N ALA A 191 14.51 12.39 9.31
CA ALA A 191 15.70 12.75 10.07
C ALA A 191 15.89 11.85 11.31
N ARG A 192 14.80 11.45 11.98
CA ARG A 192 14.85 10.52 13.12
C ARG A 192 15.55 9.22 12.76
N PHE A 193 15.32 8.68 11.56
CA PHE A 193 15.91 7.42 11.12
C PHE A 193 17.26 7.64 10.42
N ALA A 194 17.37 8.67 9.59
CA ALA A 194 18.60 9.01 8.87
C ALA A 194 19.78 9.27 9.81
N PHE A 195 19.51 9.88 10.97
CA PHE A 195 20.52 10.31 11.94
C PHE A 195 20.40 9.60 13.29
N ALA A 196 19.67 8.47 13.37
CA ALA A 196 19.62 7.67 14.59
C ALA A 196 21.05 7.27 15.00
N PRO A 197 21.43 7.40 16.28
CA PRO A 197 22.74 6.95 16.75
C PRO A 197 22.84 5.43 16.66
N LEU A 198 23.98 4.93 16.18
CA LEU A 198 24.29 3.50 16.24
C LEU A 198 24.39 3.05 17.70
N ALA A 199 23.84 1.88 18.03
CA ALA A 199 23.99 1.32 19.35
C ALA A 199 25.49 1.12 19.67
N LYS A 200 25.94 1.59 20.84
CA LYS A 200 27.34 1.45 21.27
C LYS A 200 27.71 -0.04 21.29
N GLY A 201 28.70 -0.41 20.48
CA GLY A 201 29.23 -1.78 20.41
C GLY A 201 28.80 -2.59 19.19
N ASP A 202 27.86 -2.09 18.38
CA ASP A 202 27.53 -2.70 17.09
C ASP A 202 28.45 -2.14 15.99
N ALA A 203 29.49 -2.90 15.64
CA ALA A 203 30.35 -2.57 14.50
C ALA A 203 29.62 -2.72 13.16
N ASN A 204 28.50 -3.48 13.13
CA ASN A 204 27.71 -3.76 11.95
C ASN A 204 26.24 -3.43 12.22
N GLU A 205 25.77 -2.29 11.71
CA GLU A 205 24.35 -1.92 11.71
C GLU A 205 23.54 -3.03 11.00
N ALA A 206 22.44 -3.49 11.59
CA ALA A 206 21.60 -4.52 10.97
C ALA A 206 21.10 -4.05 9.58
N PRO A 207 21.03 -4.94 8.57
CA PRO A 207 20.66 -4.56 7.20
C PRO A 207 19.34 -3.77 7.09
N GLU A 208 18.36 -4.10 7.94
CA GLU A 208 17.07 -3.43 7.98
C GLU A 208 17.19 -1.98 8.47
N ILE A 209 18.06 -1.72 9.43
CA ILE A 209 18.34 -0.37 9.96
C ILE A 209 19.12 0.45 8.92
N GLN A 210 20.12 -0.14 8.27
CA GLN A 210 20.83 0.48 7.16
C GLN A 210 19.86 0.90 6.05
N TRP A 211 18.92 0.02 5.71
CA TRP A 211 17.95 0.30 4.67
C TRP A 211 16.96 1.40 5.06
N MET A 212 16.44 1.40 6.29
CA MET A 212 15.62 2.52 6.80
C MET A 212 16.36 3.85 6.72
N ARG A 213 17.66 3.85 7.06
CA ARG A 213 18.51 5.03 6.99
C ARG A 213 18.65 5.52 5.55
N LEU A 214 18.97 4.63 4.61
CA LEU A 214 19.09 4.96 3.17
C LEU A 214 17.79 5.52 2.62
N LEU A 215 16.66 4.85 2.84
CA LEU A 215 15.34 5.31 2.42
C LEU A 215 15.01 6.71 2.98
N SER A 216 15.41 6.96 4.23
CA SER A 216 15.18 8.26 4.88
C SER A 216 16.10 9.35 4.33
N LEU A 217 17.34 9.03 3.97
CA LEU A 217 18.26 9.96 3.32
C LEU A 217 17.78 10.31 1.91
N GLU A 218 17.32 9.32 1.14
CA GLU A 218 16.72 9.52 -0.19
C GLU A 218 15.50 10.44 -0.12
N ALA A 219 14.65 10.27 0.89
CA ALA A 219 13.46 11.11 1.07
C ALA A 219 13.77 12.55 1.57
N LEU A 220 14.99 12.81 2.05
CA LEU A 220 15.47 14.13 2.50
C LEU A 220 16.22 14.91 1.40
N GLY A 221 16.68 14.21 0.34
CA GLY A 221 17.37 14.78 -0.82
C GLY A 221 16.42 15.30 -1.89
#